data_AF-F3UZY6-F1
#
_entry.id   AF-F3UZY6-F1
#
_cell.length_a   1.000
_cell.length_b   1.000
_cell.length_c   1.000
_cell.angle_alpha   90.00
_cell.angle_beta   90.00
_cell.angle_gamma   90.00
#
_symmetry.space_group_name_H-M   'P 1'
#
loop_
_entity.id
_entity.type
_entity.pdbx_description
1 polymer ?
#
loop_
_entity_poly.entity_id
_entity_poly.type
_entity_poly.pdbx_seq_one_letter_code
_entity_poly.pdbx_strand_id
1 'polypeptide(L)'
;MIADSYNDKFAYDYDRREIYNLTHRQKMLIGQFLADGYMTSQEILDTIERMPFDTEQPLAYLLKCLENLKEERRLEAKIVAHRNAELKYGGAG
;
A
#
# COMPACT_ATOMS: atom_id res chain seq x y z
N MET A 1 3.47 -14.68 -6.15
CA MET A 1 2.23 -13.94 -5.76
C MET A 1 2.57 -12.94 -4.66
N ILE A 2 1.75 -11.91 -4.39
CA ILE A 2 2.01 -10.95 -3.27
C ILE A 2 2.15 -11.68 -1.93
N ALA A 3 1.31 -12.69 -1.67
CA ALA A 3 1.40 -13.48 -0.46
C ALA A 3 2.73 -14.27 -0.36
N ASP A 4 3.22 -14.80 -1.49
CA ASP A 4 4.49 -15.53 -1.52
C ASP A 4 5.64 -14.57 -1.22
N SER A 5 5.70 -13.41 -1.89
CA SER A 5 6.75 -12.41 -1.64
C SER A 5 6.77 -11.91 -0.19
N TYR A 6 5.59 -11.70 0.41
CA TYR A 6 5.49 -11.36 1.83
C TYR A 6 6.00 -12.48 2.73
N ASN A 7 5.52 -13.71 2.50
CA ASN A 7 5.88 -14.85 3.32
C ASN A 7 7.37 -15.20 3.15
N ASP A 8 7.92 -15.19 1.94
CA ASP A 8 9.34 -15.45 1.70
C ASP A 8 10.24 -14.50 2.48
N LYS A 9 9.77 -13.27 2.71
CA LYS A 9 10.52 -12.25 3.43
C LYS A 9 10.29 -12.27 4.94
N PHE A 10 9.06 -12.50 5.38
CA PHE A 10 8.64 -12.28 6.78
C PHE A 10 8.06 -13.52 7.47
N ALA A 11 7.92 -14.66 6.78
CA ALA A 11 7.25 -15.84 7.35
C ALA A 11 7.94 -16.39 8.59
N TYR A 12 9.21 -16.05 8.85
CA TYR A 12 9.88 -16.50 10.06
C TYR A 12 10.62 -15.35 10.73
N ASP A 13 10.24 -15.07 11.97
CA ASP A 13 10.98 -14.20 12.88
C ASP A 13 11.93 -15.05 13.71
N TYR A 14 13.23 -14.89 13.48
CA TYR A 14 14.27 -15.66 14.17
C TYR A 14 14.43 -15.26 15.64
N ASP A 15 14.18 -14.00 15.98
CA ASP A 15 14.34 -13.48 17.34
C ASP A 15 13.19 -13.93 18.24
N ARG A 16 11.96 -13.96 17.71
CA ARG A 16 10.75 -14.41 18.42
C ARG A 16 10.43 -15.89 18.22
N ARG A 17 11.08 -16.55 17.26
CA ARG A 17 10.80 -17.94 16.82
C ARG A 17 9.34 -18.15 16.40
N GLU A 18 8.73 -17.14 15.77
CA GLU A 18 7.33 -17.16 15.35
C GLU A 18 7.20 -17.20 13.82
N ILE A 19 6.10 -17.81 13.35
CA ILE A 19 5.77 -17.87 11.92
C ILE A 19 4.69 -16.85 11.59
N TYR A 20 5.01 -15.85 10.75
CA TYR A 20 4.08 -14.80 10.33
C TYR A 20 3.57 -15.05 8.90
N ASN A 21 2.69 -16.04 8.74
CA ASN A 21 2.00 -16.24 7.47
C ASN A 21 0.75 -15.38 7.38
N LEU A 22 0.51 -14.79 6.20
CA LEU A 22 -0.75 -14.08 5.95
C LEU A 22 -1.94 -15.03 6.02
N THR A 23 -2.91 -14.70 6.88
CA THR A 23 -4.24 -15.31 6.90
C THR A 23 -5.02 -14.96 5.63
N HIS A 24 -6.06 -15.74 5.32
CA HIS A 24 -6.94 -15.46 4.17
C HIS A 24 -7.52 -14.03 4.23
N ARG A 25 -7.97 -13.58 5.43
CA ARG A 25 -8.50 -12.22 5.62
C ARG A 25 -7.47 -11.14 5.31
N GLN A 26 -6.22 -11.33 5.70
CA GLN A 26 -5.14 -10.37 5.42
C GLN A 26 -4.79 -10.34 3.93
N LYS A 27 -4.80 -11.49 3.25
CA LYS A 27 -4.64 -11.55 1.79
C LYS A 27 -5.76 -10.79 1.07
N MET A 28 -7.01 -10.96 1.51
CA MET A 28 -8.14 -10.23 0.96
C MET A 28 -8.04 -8.71 1.21
N LEU A 29 -7.58 -8.30 2.40
CA LEU A 29 -7.37 -6.89 2.72
C LEU A 29 -6.32 -6.25 1.79
N ILE A 30 -5.17 -6.91 1.58
CA ILE A 30 -4.14 -6.44 0.64
C ILE A 30 -4.69 -6.42 -0.79
N GLY A 31 -5.49 -7.44 -1.17
CA GLY A 31 -6.16 -7.49 -2.46
C GLY A 31 -7.14 -6.34 -2.70
N GLN A 32 -7.77 -5.79 -1.66
CA GLN A 32 -8.68 -4.65 -1.78
C GLN A 32 -7.97 -3.39 -2.27
N PHE A 33 -6.70 -3.17 -1.88
CA PHE A 33 -5.93 -2.02 -2.37
C PHE A 33 -5.70 -2.08 -3.89
N LEU A 34 -5.60 -3.28 -4.46
CA LEU A 34 -5.55 -3.47 -5.92
C LEU A 34 -6.91 -3.19 -6.56
N ALA A 35 -7.98 -3.69 -5.95
CA ALA A 35 -9.34 -3.52 -6.45
C ALA A 35 -9.79 -2.05 -6.45
N ASP A 36 -9.33 -1.26 -5.48
CA ASP A 36 -9.63 0.17 -5.39
C ASP A 36 -8.96 1.02 -6.49
N GLY A 37 -8.00 0.44 -7.24
CA GLY A 37 -7.36 1.08 -8.40
C GLY A 37 -6.33 2.17 -8.07
N TYR A 38 -6.03 2.40 -6.78
CA TYR A 38 -5.03 3.38 -6.36
C TYR A 38 -3.60 2.87 -6.49
N MET A 39 -3.38 1.58 -6.67
CA MET A 39 -2.05 0.99 -6.82
C MET A 39 -2.09 -0.31 -7.63
N THR A 40 -0.95 -0.67 -8.17
CA THR A 40 -0.71 -1.88 -8.97
C THR A 40 -0.11 -2.99 -8.13
N SER A 41 -0.17 -4.22 -8.64
CA SER A 41 0.48 -5.37 -7.98
C SER A 41 1.99 -5.20 -7.87
N GLN A 42 2.63 -4.54 -8.85
CA GLN A 42 4.06 -4.28 -8.82
C GLN A 42 4.44 -3.34 -7.68
N GLU A 43 3.67 -2.28 -7.44
CA GLU A 43 3.96 -1.33 -6.35
C GLU A 43 3.82 -1.97 -4.97
N ILE A 44 2.88 -2.90 -4.80
CA ILE A 44 2.77 -3.67 -3.55
C ILE A 44 4.00 -4.57 -3.37
N LEU A 45 4.44 -5.25 -4.44
CA LEU A 45 5.65 -6.08 -4.41
C LEU A 45 6.90 -5.25 -4.09
N ASP A 46 7.07 -4.11 -4.75
CA ASP A 46 8.19 -3.18 -4.51
C ASP A 46 8.17 -2.65 -3.08
N THR A 47 6.98 -2.39 -2.52
CA THR A 47 6.83 -1.97 -1.13
C THR A 47 7.33 -3.06 -0.18
N ILE A 48 6.91 -4.32 -0.40
CA ILE A 48 7.37 -5.48 0.38
C ILE A 48 8.89 -5.62 0.27
N GLU A 49 9.45 -5.52 -0.94
CA GLU A 49 10.89 -5.65 -1.19
C GLU A 49 11.72 -4.57 -0.46
N ARG A 50 11.19 -3.34 -0.36
CA ARG A 50 11.89 -2.21 0.32
C ARG A 50 11.74 -2.20 1.84
N MET A 51 10.79 -2.94 2.42
CA MET A 51 10.62 -2.99 3.87
C MET A 51 11.87 -3.56 4.58
N PRO A 52 12.28 -3.04 5.74
CA PRO A 52 13.36 -3.63 6.54
C PRO A 52 13.01 -5.06 6.98
N PHE A 53 14.00 -5.96 7.01
CA PHE A 53 13.81 -7.35 7.45
C PHE A 53 13.47 -7.47 8.94
N ASP A 54 13.98 -6.55 9.76
CA ASP A 54 13.81 -6.44 11.21
C ASP A 54 12.53 -5.68 11.61
N THR A 55 11.57 -5.54 10.69
CA THR A 55 10.30 -4.88 10.99
C THR A 55 9.50 -5.71 12.01
N GLU A 56 9.33 -5.20 13.24
CA GLU A 56 8.66 -5.95 14.32
C GLU A 56 7.20 -6.37 14.03
N GLN A 57 6.51 -5.62 13.17
CA GLN A 57 5.11 -5.86 12.77
C GLN A 57 4.96 -5.66 11.26
N PRO A 58 5.47 -6.59 10.43
CA PRO A 58 5.60 -6.37 8.99
C PRO A 58 4.26 -6.12 8.30
N LEU A 59 3.18 -6.78 8.74
CA LEU A 59 1.86 -6.54 8.15
C LEU A 59 1.34 -5.14 8.45
N ALA A 60 1.43 -4.69 9.71
CA ALA A 60 0.96 -3.37 10.10
C ALA A 60 1.75 -2.27 9.37
N TYR A 61 3.06 -2.47 9.22
CA TYR A 61 3.92 -1.58 8.46
C TYR A 61 3.53 -1.53 6.98
N LEU A 62 3.37 -2.70 6.34
CA LEU A 62 2.93 -2.79 4.95
C LEU A 62 1.61 -2.04 4.74
N LEU A 63 0.58 -2.33 5.56
CA LEU A 63 -0.73 -1.68 5.45
C LEU A 63 -0.62 -0.16 5.58
N LYS A 64 0.23 0.34 6.49
CA LYS A 64 0.47 1.78 6.63
C LYS A 64 1.11 2.39 5.40
N CYS A 65 2.08 1.72 4.78
CA CYS A 65 2.68 2.17 3.51
C CYS A 65 1.63 2.23 2.39
N LEU A 66 0.78 1.21 2.27
CA LEU A 66 -0.26 1.17 1.24
C LEU A 66 -1.32 2.28 1.46
N GLU A 67 -1.74 2.50 2.70
CA GLU A 67 -2.66 3.61 3.04
C GLU A 67 -2.05 4.99 2.74
N ASN A 68 -0.77 5.20 3.06
CA ASN A 68 -0.09 6.46 2.75
C ASN A 68 -0.05 6.72 1.23
N LEU A 69 0.33 5.74 0.42
CA LEU A 69 0.34 5.86 -1.04
C LEU A 69 -1.05 6.17 -1.61
N LYS A 70 -2.08 5.53 -1.05
CA LYS A 70 -3.48 5.79 -1.43
C LYS A 70 -3.88 7.24 -1.10
N GLU A 71 -3.53 7.73 0.08
CA GLU A 71 -3.86 9.10 0.49
C GLU A 71 -3.08 10.15 -0.32
N GLU A 72 -1.80 9.93 -0.59
CA GLU A 72 -0.99 10.80 -1.45
C GLU A 72 -1.66 11.00 -2.81
N ARG A 73 -2.08 9.90 -3.47
CA ARG A 73 -2.79 9.95 -4.75
C ARG A 73 -4.14 10.65 -4.65
N ARG A 74 -4.87 10.45 -3.56
CA ARG A 74 -6.15 11.13 -3.33
C ARG A 74 -5.97 12.64 -3.21
N LEU A 75 -4.91 13.08 -2.54
CA LEU A 75 -4.55 14.49 -2.42
C LEU A 75 -4.13 15.08 -3.76
N GLU A 76 -3.31 14.38 -4.54
CA GLU A 76 -2.93 14.78 -5.90
C GLU A 76 -4.15 14.97 -6.81
N ALA A 77 -5.06 13.99 -6.83
CA ALA A 77 -6.30 14.07 -7.62
C ALA A 77 -7.18 15.26 -7.21
N LYS A 78 -7.26 15.55 -5.90
CA LYS A 78 -7.99 16.71 -5.37
C LYS A 78 -7.37 18.03 -5.82
N ILE A 79 -6.04 18.15 -5.80
CA ILE A 79 -5.31 19.36 -6.24
C ILE A 79 -5.54 19.59 -7.74
N VAL A 80 -5.44 18.54 -8.55
CA VAL A 80 -5.68 18.62 -10.01
C VAL A 80 -7.12 19.04 -10.29
N ALA A 81 -8.10 18.45 -9.61
CA ALA A 81 -9.50 18.81 -9.77
C ALA A 81 -9.77 20.28 -9.38
N HIS A 82 -9.15 20.75 -8.29
CA HIS A 82 -9.26 22.15 -7.87
C HIS A 82 -8.69 23.11 -8.91
N ARG A 83 -7.46 22.87 -9.40
CA ARG A 83 -6.83 23.69 -10.46
C ARG A 83 -7.65 23.70 -11.74
N ASN A 84 -8.20 22.55 -12.15
CA ASN A 84 -9.05 22.46 -13.33
C ASN A 84 -10.36 23.25 -13.18
N ALA A 85 -10.95 23.27 -11.98
CA ALA A 85 -12.12 24.09 -11.68
C ALA A 85 -11.77 25.60 -11.71
N GLU A 86 -10.65 26.01 -11.11
CA GLU A 86 -10.18 27.41 -11.16
C GLU A 86 -9.93 27.88 -12.60
N LEU A 87 -9.32 27.06 -13.44
CA LEU A 87 -9.10 27.39 -14.86
C LEU A 87 -10.42 27.50 -15.65
N LYS A 88 -11.40 26.64 -15.34
CA LYS A 88 -12.68 26.59 -16.06
C LYS A 88 -13.64 27.69 -15.63
N TYR A 89 -13.55 28.17 -14.39
CA TYR A 89 -14.49 29.14 -13.81
C TYR A 89 -13.86 30.48 -13.42
N GLY A 90 -12.54 30.59 -13.35
CA GLY A 90 -11.79 31.82 -13.02
C GLY A 90 -11.47 32.73 -14.21
N GLY A 91 -11.85 32.35 -15.43
CA GLY A 91 -11.75 33.18 -16.65
C GLY A 91 -13.05 33.91 -17.03
N ALA A 92 -14.07 33.87 -16.18
CA ALA A 92 -15.33 34.61 -16.37
C ALA A 92 -15.39 35.78 -15.36
N GLY A 93 -14.56 36.79 -15.59
CA GLY A 93 -14.54 38.06 -14.86
C GLY A 93 -14.05 39.16 -15.77
#